data_AF-C6AD01-F1
#
_entry.id   AF-C6AD01-F1
#
_cell.length_a   1.000
_cell.length_b   1.000
_cell.length_c   1.000
_cell.angle_alpha   90.00
_cell.angle_beta   90.00
_cell.angle_gamma   90.00
#
_symmetry.space_group_name_H-M   'P 1'
#
loop_
_entity.id
_entity.type
_entity.pdbx_description
1 polymer ?
#
loop_
_entity_poly.entity_id
_entity_poly.type
_entity_poly.pdbx_seq_one_letter_code
_entity_poly.pdbx_strand_id
1 'polypeptide(L)'
;MEKKYELTDETIEFGCRTLRRIRALRDFDDVKAGDLGGYIEKEDNLSHHGNCWIGGYAKVYDDAKVYENAHVYGYAEVYDNSRIYGKAEVFDEPCIYGHAEVYGDAYICGEPHVFDNAEVYGNAQVYEKAYIYDRARVYGNAEVSGDAHVYGHAKIYGAACVCWDDWIDGDKRISTGEKTR
;
A
#
# COMPACT_ATOMS: atom_id res chain seq x y z
N MET A 1 23.16 -4.20 14.22
CA MET A 1 22.90 -3.77 12.84
C MET A 1 22.90 -2.25 12.81
N GLU A 2 23.39 -1.64 11.74
CA GLU A 2 23.35 -0.19 11.58
C GLU A 2 21.92 0.27 11.25
N LYS A 3 21.44 1.33 11.91
CA LYS A 3 20.08 1.84 11.67
C LYS A 3 19.96 2.42 10.26
N LYS A 4 18.82 2.19 9.62
CA LYS A 4 18.53 2.73 8.27
C LYS A 4 18.05 4.18 8.32
N TYR A 5 17.31 4.53 9.37
CA TYR A 5 16.73 5.85 9.57
C TYR A 5 16.60 6.19 11.06
N GLU A 6 16.32 7.45 11.36
CA GLU A 6 15.94 7.95 12.68
C GLU A 6 14.55 8.61 12.64
N LEU A 7 13.89 8.69 13.81
CA LEU A 7 12.73 9.55 14.01
C LEU A 7 13.23 10.94 14.42
N THR A 8 12.82 11.97 13.69
CA THR A 8 13.22 13.35 13.99
C THR A 8 12.30 13.97 15.07
N ASP A 9 12.61 15.21 15.44
CA ASP A 9 11.77 16.04 16.31
C ASP A 9 10.60 16.70 15.56
N GLU A 10 10.54 16.60 14.23
CA GLU A 10 9.42 17.10 13.46
C GLU A 10 8.24 16.14 13.60
N THR A 11 7.13 16.65 14.15
CA THR A 11 5.94 15.85 14.43
C THR A 11 4.69 16.48 13.86
N ILE A 12 3.69 15.63 13.59
CA ILE A 12 2.33 16.05 13.28
C ILE A 12 1.35 15.37 14.25
N GLU A 13 0.33 16.10 14.66
CA GLU A 13 -0.83 15.53 15.37
C GLU A 13 -1.85 15.08 14.33
N PHE A 14 -2.15 13.78 14.31
CA PHE A 14 -3.08 13.18 13.37
C PHE A 14 -4.12 12.36 14.14
N GLY A 15 -5.32 12.93 14.29
CA GLY A 15 -6.34 12.39 15.19
C GLY A 15 -5.89 12.47 16.66
N CYS A 16 -5.72 11.33 17.31
CA CYS A 16 -5.21 11.21 18.69
C CYS A 16 -3.76 10.72 18.77
N ARG A 17 -3.04 10.72 17.63
CA ARG A 17 -1.69 10.17 17.49
C ARG A 17 -0.68 11.27 17.16
N THR A 18 0.54 11.07 17.61
CA THR A 18 1.70 11.87 17.19
C THR A 18 2.52 11.05 16.21
N LEU A 19 2.65 11.52 14.97
CA LEU A 19 3.54 10.90 13.98
C LEU A 19 4.82 11.70 13.86
N ARG A 20 5.95 11.02 13.63
CA ARG A 20 7.29 11.62 13.54
C ARG A 20 7.84 11.46 12.13
N ARG A 21 8.39 12.55 11.59
CA ARG A 21 9.08 12.53 10.30
C ARG A 21 10.33 11.65 10.41
N ILE A 22 10.53 10.76 9.45
CA ILE A 22 11.75 9.93 9.38
C ILE A 22 12.87 10.63 8.61
N ARG A 23 14.11 10.32 8.95
CA ARG A 23 15.29 10.76 8.20
C ARG A 23 16.24 9.60 7.93
N ALA A 24 16.69 9.43 6.70
CA ALA A 24 17.66 8.40 6.33
C ALA A 24 19.02 8.65 7.01
N LEU A 25 19.64 7.59 7.53
CA LEU A 25 20.95 7.65 8.18
C LEU A 25 22.10 7.16 7.29
N ARG A 26 21.77 6.51 6.17
CA ARG A 26 22.73 5.97 5.20
C ARG A 26 22.09 5.93 3.81
N ASP A 27 22.92 5.78 2.79
CA ASP A 27 22.46 5.57 1.43
C ASP A 27 21.91 4.15 1.24
N PHE A 28 20.80 4.03 0.51
CA PHE A 28 20.23 2.76 0.02
C PHE A 28 19.27 3.05 -1.12
N ASP A 29 19.35 2.24 -2.18
CA ASP A 29 18.57 2.47 -3.40
C ASP A 29 18.74 3.91 -3.94
N ASP A 30 17.65 4.62 -4.20
CA ASP A 30 17.60 6.02 -4.57
C ASP A 30 17.67 6.99 -3.37
N VAL A 31 17.44 6.52 -2.14
CA VAL A 31 17.49 7.32 -0.90
C VAL A 31 18.92 7.60 -0.44
N LYS A 32 19.21 8.85 -0.07
CA LYS A 32 20.51 9.32 0.44
C LYS A 32 20.47 9.65 1.91
N ALA A 33 21.61 9.51 2.58
CA ALA A 33 21.77 9.90 3.97
C ALA A 33 21.37 11.38 4.16
N GLY A 34 20.50 11.64 5.13
CA GLY A 34 19.94 12.97 5.41
C GLY A 34 18.59 13.24 4.75
N ASP A 35 18.15 12.42 3.78
CA ASP A 35 16.85 12.60 3.13
C ASP A 35 15.70 12.43 4.14
N LEU A 36 14.71 13.33 4.05
CA LEU A 36 13.50 13.26 4.85
C LEU A 36 12.46 12.37 4.17
N GLY A 37 12.03 11.31 4.85
CA GLY A 37 10.93 10.44 4.43
C GLY A 37 9.58 10.89 5.00
N GLY A 38 8.53 10.09 4.92
CA GLY A 38 7.20 10.40 5.46
C GLY A 38 7.14 10.35 7.00
N TYR A 39 5.94 10.13 7.54
CA TYR A 39 5.69 10.12 8.97
C TYR A 39 5.30 8.73 9.46
N ILE A 40 5.89 8.30 10.58
CA ILE A 40 5.50 7.06 11.25
C ILE A 40 5.18 7.30 12.73
N GLU A 41 4.30 6.48 13.31
CA GLU A 41 3.95 6.55 14.73
C GLU A 41 5.05 5.95 15.61
N LYS A 42 5.53 4.76 15.24
CA LYS A 42 6.54 4.00 16.00
C LYS A 42 7.57 3.37 15.06
N GLU A 43 8.75 3.10 15.60
CA GLU A 43 9.88 2.54 14.85
C GLU A 43 9.52 1.20 14.18
N ASP A 44 8.58 0.44 14.74
CA ASP A 44 8.10 -0.83 14.16
C ASP A 44 7.29 -0.67 12.86
N ASN A 45 6.82 0.53 12.51
CA ASN A 45 6.03 0.75 11.29
C ASN A 45 6.88 0.64 10.00
N LEU A 46 8.19 0.84 10.09
CA LEU A 46 9.11 0.76 8.94
C LEU A 46 10.31 -0.11 9.28
N SER A 47 10.60 -1.12 8.46
CA SER A 47 11.74 -1.99 8.73
C SER A 47 13.08 -1.27 8.49
N HIS A 48 14.06 -1.53 9.35
CA HIS A 48 15.46 -1.18 9.08
C HIS A 48 16.15 -2.12 8.07
N HIS A 49 15.53 -3.24 7.72
CA HIS A 49 16.03 -4.20 6.74
C HIS A 49 15.46 -3.93 5.34
N GLY A 50 16.18 -4.40 4.31
CA GLY A 50 15.81 -4.18 2.91
C GLY A 50 15.81 -2.70 2.52
N ASN A 51 15.29 -2.42 1.33
CA ASN A 51 15.25 -1.07 0.77
C ASN A 51 13.95 -0.32 1.05
N CYS A 52 13.01 -0.87 1.81
CA CYS A 52 11.72 -0.23 2.00
C CYS A 52 11.81 1.21 2.52
N TRP A 53 10.95 2.08 2.02
CA TRP A 53 10.95 3.48 2.40
C TRP A 53 9.56 4.08 2.40
N ILE A 54 9.35 5.00 3.34
CA ILE A 54 8.15 5.83 3.38
C ILE A 54 8.64 7.25 3.06
N GLY A 55 8.14 7.87 2.00
CA GLY A 55 8.55 9.20 1.58
C GLY A 55 7.37 10.17 1.37
N GLY A 56 7.66 11.38 0.92
CA GLY A 56 6.64 12.42 0.71
C GLY A 56 5.97 12.83 2.02
N TYR A 57 4.65 12.86 2.03
CA TYR A 57 3.76 13.11 3.18
C TYR A 57 3.00 11.85 3.62
N ALA A 58 3.43 10.67 3.17
CA ALA A 58 2.80 9.41 3.53
C ALA A 58 2.85 9.19 5.05
N LYS A 59 1.79 8.58 5.58
CA LYS A 59 1.60 8.33 7.01
C LYS A 59 1.42 6.84 7.24
N VAL A 60 2.25 6.26 8.09
CA VAL A 60 2.13 4.84 8.50
C VAL A 60 2.05 4.75 10.01
N TYR A 61 0.93 4.22 10.53
CA TYR A 61 0.64 4.26 11.96
C TYR A 61 -0.14 3.02 12.42
N ASP A 62 -0.51 2.96 13.71
CA ASP A 62 -1.03 1.78 14.38
C ASP A 62 -0.04 0.59 14.29
N ASP A 63 -0.52 -0.60 13.98
CA ASP A 63 0.25 -1.83 13.82
C ASP A 63 0.66 -2.10 12.36
N ALA A 64 0.43 -1.14 11.46
CA ALA A 64 0.79 -1.25 10.05
C ALA A 64 2.31 -1.36 9.87
N LYS A 65 2.74 -2.12 8.86
CA LYS A 65 4.16 -2.38 8.61
C LYS A 65 4.54 -2.26 7.15
N VAL A 66 5.63 -1.52 6.89
CA VAL A 66 6.30 -1.43 5.59
C VAL A 66 7.68 -2.07 5.68
N TYR A 67 7.94 -3.11 4.90
CA TYR A 67 9.18 -3.90 5.01
C TYR A 67 9.63 -4.48 3.66
N GLU A 68 10.76 -5.21 3.66
CA GLU A 68 11.43 -5.69 2.44
C GLU A 68 11.88 -4.54 1.52
N ASN A 69 11.38 -4.45 0.30
CA ASN A 69 11.73 -3.42 -0.68
C ASN A 69 10.49 -2.62 -1.12
N ALA A 70 9.45 -2.59 -0.30
CA ALA A 70 8.24 -1.84 -0.58
C ALA A 70 8.41 -0.34 -0.36
N HIS A 71 7.73 0.45 -1.18
CA HIS A 71 7.80 1.89 -1.19
C HIS A 71 6.42 2.51 -1.00
N VAL A 72 6.33 3.48 -0.10
CA VAL A 72 5.10 4.22 0.18
C VAL A 72 5.38 5.72 0.09
N TYR A 73 4.73 6.42 -0.83
CA TYR A 73 5.01 7.83 -1.16
C TYR A 73 3.73 8.67 -1.27
N GLY A 74 3.89 9.94 -1.62
CA GLY A 74 2.77 10.87 -1.81
C GLY A 74 2.12 11.27 -0.48
N TYR A 75 0.81 11.16 -0.41
CA TYR A 75 -0.06 11.41 0.74
C TYR A 75 -0.71 10.12 1.27
N ALA A 76 -0.22 8.94 0.85
CA ALA A 76 -0.74 7.64 1.25
C ALA A 76 -0.94 7.49 2.77
N GLU A 77 -2.02 6.82 3.18
CA GLU A 77 -2.32 6.49 4.57
C GLU A 77 -2.40 4.98 4.75
N VAL A 78 -1.53 4.44 5.61
CA VAL A 78 -1.41 2.99 5.86
C VAL A 78 -1.52 2.73 7.35
N TYR A 79 -2.56 2.01 7.78
CA TYR A 79 -2.88 1.90 9.21
C TYR A 79 -3.58 0.58 9.60
N ASP A 80 -4.07 0.51 10.84
CA ASP A 80 -4.54 -0.70 11.51
C ASP A 80 -3.47 -1.81 11.56
N ASN A 81 -3.74 -2.99 11.01
CA ASN A 81 -2.86 -4.18 10.98
C ASN A 81 -2.35 -4.47 9.57
N SER A 82 -2.41 -3.50 8.65
CA SER A 82 -2.06 -3.68 7.25
C SER A 82 -0.55 -3.92 7.03
N ARG A 83 -0.20 -4.54 5.90
CA ARG A 83 1.19 -4.88 5.57
C ARG A 83 1.50 -4.55 4.12
N ILE A 84 2.61 -3.85 3.92
CA ILE A 84 3.16 -3.55 2.59
C ILE A 84 4.58 -4.10 2.52
N TYR A 85 4.83 -5.01 1.58
CA TYR A 85 6.10 -5.73 1.48
C TYR A 85 6.40 -6.21 0.05
N GLY A 86 7.43 -7.04 -0.16
CA GLY A 86 7.93 -7.36 -1.49
C GLY A 86 8.62 -6.17 -2.13
N LYS A 87 8.15 -5.79 -3.32
CA LYS A 87 8.54 -4.62 -4.12
C LYS A 87 7.30 -3.78 -4.45
N ALA A 88 6.29 -3.82 -3.58
CA ALA A 88 5.07 -3.08 -3.79
C ALA A 88 5.36 -1.57 -3.82
N GLU A 89 4.72 -0.87 -4.73
CA GLU A 89 4.81 0.58 -4.91
C GLU A 89 3.42 1.18 -4.61
N VAL A 90 3.35 2.07 -3.61
CA VAL A 90 2.11 2.71 -3.17
C VAL A 90 2.34 4.21 -3.12
N PHE A 91 1.64 5.00 -3.94
CA PHE A 91 1.88 6.44 -4.04
C PHE A 91 0.62 7.21 -4.42
N ASP A 92 0.70 8.55 -4.40
CA ASP A 92 -0.42 9.50 -4.42
C ASP A 92 -1.27 9.47 -3.14
N GLU A 93 -2.58 9.23 -3.18
CA GLU A 93 -3.52 9.34 -2.06
C GLU A 93 -4.23 8.02 -1.66
N PRO A 94 -3.59 6.83 -1.67
CA PRO A 94 -4.26 5.58 -1.32
C PRO A 94 -4.48 5.43 0.19
N CYS A 95 -5.55 4.75 0.56
CA CYS A 95 -5.88 4.36 1.93
C CYS A 95 -5.81 2.83 2.08
N ILE A 96 -4.86 2.33 2.87
CA ILE A 96 -4.66 0.89 3.09
C ILE A 96 -4.80 0.57 4.59
N TYR A 97 -5.79 -0.24 4.97
CA TYR A 97 -6.13 -0.44 6.39
C TYR A 97 -6.78 -1.80 6.70
N GLY A 98 -7.30 -1.99 7.91
CA GLY A 98 -7.72 -3.30 8.40
C GLY A 98 -6.56 -4.30 8.53
N HIS A 99 -6.72 -5.49 7.97
CA HIS A 99 -5.72 -6.54 7.81
C HIS A 99 -5.25 -6.69 6.35
N ALA A 100 -5.37 -5.64 5.53
CA ALA A 100 -5.01 -5.68 4.12
C ALA A 100 -3.51 -5.96 3.91
N GLU A 101 -3.20 -6.72 2.86
CA GLU A 101 -1.81 -7.00 2.46
C GLU A 101 -1.54 -6.59 1.01
N VAL A 102 -0.50 -5.80 0.79
CA VAL A 102 -0.03 -5.38 -0.53
C VAL A 102 1.42 -5.83 -0.72
N TYR A 103 1.68 -6.69 -1.70
CA TYR A 103 2.99 -7.32 -1.84
C TYR A 103 3.35 -7.77 -3.26
N GLY A 104 4.50 -8.40 -3.46
CA GLY A 104 5.01 -8.72 -4.80
C GLY A 104 5.46 -7.45 -5.52
N ASP A 105 5.18 -7.34 -6.82
CA ASP A 105 5.44 -6.15 -7.65
C ASP A 105 4.14 -5.32 -7.85
N ALA A 106 3.24 -5.34 -6.85
CA ALA A 106 1.95 -4.65 -6.92
C ALA A 106 2.13 -3.13 -6.98
N TYR A 107 1.25 -2.47 -7.72
CA TYR A 107 1.31 -1.03 -7.97
C TYR A 107 -0.03 -0.38 -7.61
N ILE A 108 -0.01 0.54 -6.64
CA ILE A 108 -1.19 1.23 -6.14
C ILE A 108 -1.00 2.74 -6.26
N CYS A 109 -1.92 3.41 -6.96
CA CYS A 109 -1.80 4.81 -7.40
C CYS A 109 -3.15 5.54 -7.36
N GLY A 110 -3.19 6.86 -7.18
CA GLY A 110 -4.44 7.63 -7.12
C GLY A 110 -5.10 7.61 -5.74
N GLU A 111 -6.41 7.36 -5.65
CA GLU A 111 -7.21 7.35 -4.41
C GLU A 111 -7.83 5.97 -4.04
N PRO A 112 -7.16 4.81 -4.28
CA PRO A 112 -7.78 3.52 -4.03
C PRO A 112 -7.85 3.21 -2.53
N HIS A 113 -8.84 2.41 -2.16
CA HIS A 113 -9.05 1.94 -0.79
C HIS A 113 -8.90 0.42 -0.74
N VAL A 114 -7.93 -0.07 0.03
CA VAL A 114 -7.68 -1.51 0.22
C VAL A 114 -7.79 -1.84 1.70
N PHE A 115 -8.80 -2.62 2.09
CA PHE A 115 -9.11 -2.82 3.51
C PHE A 115 -9.68 -4.20 3.85
N ASP A 116 -10.11 -4.37 5.10
CA ASP A 116 -10.48 -5.66 5.70
C ASP A 116 -9.36 -6.69 5.55
N ASN A 117 -9.58 -7.85 4.92
CA ASN A 117 -8.57 -8.88 4.68
C ASN A 117 -8.25 -9.00 3.19
N ALA A 118 -8.33 -7.90 2.44
CA ALA A 118 -7.99 -7.87 1.03
C ALA A 118 -6.50 -8.11 0.79
N GLU A 119 -6.18 -8.78 -0.32
CA GLU A 119 -4.79 -9.00 -0.76
C GLU A 119 -4.59 -8.49 -2.20
N VAL A 120 -3.59 -7.64 -2.40
CA VAL A 120 -3.18 -7.14 -3.73
C VAL A 120 -1.73 -7.52 -3.97
N TYR A 121 -1.45 -8.37 -4.98
CA TYR A 121 -0.10 -8.91 -5.16
C TYR A 121 0.26 -9.33 -6.58
N GLY A 122 1.46 -9.87 -6.80
CA GLY A 122 1.97 -10.12 -8.16
C GLY A 122 2.30 -8.80 -8.84
N ASN A 123 1.98 -8.63 -10.12
CA ASN A 123 2.09 -7.35 -10.85
C ASN A 123 0.72 -6.63 -10.94
N ALA A 124 -0.16 -6.83 -9.96
CA ALA A 124 -1.49 -6.22 -9.96
C ALA A 124 -1.38 -4.69 -9.90
N GLN A 125 -2.22 -4.01 -10.67
CA GLN A 125 -2.31 -2.56 -10.68
C GLN A 125 -3.68 -2.14 -10.17
N VAL A 126 -3.70 -1.27 -9.17
CA VAL A 126 -4.92 -0.70 -8.59
C VAL A 126 -4.79 0.81 -8.63
N TYR A 127 -5.68 1.47 -9.37
CA TYR A 127 -5.56 2.91 -9.57
C TYR A 127 -6.90 3.64 -9.56
N GLU A 128 -6.86 4.98 -9.62
CA GLU A 128 -8.04 5.85 -9.49
C GLU A 128 -8.74 5.62 -8.13
N LYS A 129 -10.07 5.43 -8.09
CA LYS A 129 -10.85 5.35 -6.84
C LYS A 129 -11.41 3.94 -6.60
N ALA A 130 -10.60 2.93 -6.89
CA ALA A 130 -11.01 1.54 -6.74
C ALA A 130 -11.11 1.13 -5.26
N TYR A 131 -12.06 0.23 -4.96
CA TYR A 131 -12.31 -0.31 -3.62
C TYR A 131 -12.09 -1.82 -3.61
N ILE A 132 -11.19 -2.31 -2.74
CA ILE A 132 -10.87 -3.74 -2.60
C ILE A 132 -10.97 -4.10 -1.11
N TYR A 133 -11.90 -4.99 -0.76
CA TYR A 133 -12.21 -5.26 0.65
C TYR A 133 -12.75 -6.68 0.92
N ASP A 134 -13.25 -6.93 2.13
CA ASP A 134 -13.57 -8.26 2.67
C ASP A 134 -12.38 -9.24 2.63
N ARG A 135 -12.39 -10.21 1.71
CA ARG A 135 -11.35 -11.22 1.47
C ARG A 135 -11.02 -11.30 -0.03
N ALA A 136 -11.25 -10.21 -0.75
CA ALA A 136 -10.95 -10.11 -2.17
C ALA A 136 -9.45 -10.25 -2.44
N ARG A 137 -9.12 -10.83 -3.60
CA ARG A 137 -7.73 -10.99 -4.04
C ARG A 137 -7.55 -10.46 -5.47
N VAL A 138 -6.64 -9.52 -5.65
CA VAL A 138 -6.25 -9.00 -6.96
C VAL A 138 -4.78 -9.36 -7.20
N TYR A 139 -4.50 -10.13 -8.25
CA TYR A 139 -3.14 -10.63 -8.48
C TYR A 139 -2.80 -10.92 -9.94
N GLY A 140 -1.57 -11.37 -10.20
CA GLY A 140 -1.11 -11.58 -11.59
C GLY A 140 -0.83 -10.23 -12.26
N ASN A 141 -1.34 -10.00 -13.47
CA ASN A 141 -1.24 -8.71 -14.16
C ASN A 141 -2.62 -8.02 -14.20
N ALA A 142 -3.44 -8.25 -13.18
CA ALA A 142 -4.79 -7.72 -13.13
C ALA A 142 -4.77 -6.21 -12.93
N GLU A 143 -5.69 -5.52 -13.59
CA GLU A 143 -5.91 -4.09 -13.45
C GLU A 143 -7.29 -3.86 -12.83
N VAL A 144 -7.36 -3.08 -11.74
CA VAL A 144 -8.63 -2.55 -11.24
C VAL A 144 -8.59 -1.04 -11.06
N SER A 145 -9.59 -0.35 -11.60
CA SER A 145 -9.63 1.11 -11.64
C SER A 145 -11.05 1.68 -11.65
N GLY A 146 -11.18 3.00 -11.83
CA GLY A 146 -12.45 3.71 -11.75
C GLY A 146 -12.98 3.75 -10.31
N ASP A 147 -14.30 3.67 -10.18
CA ASP A 147 -15.04 3.50 -8.93
C ASP A 147 -15.38 2.00 -8.67
N ALA A 148 -14.57 1.07 -9.20
CA ALA A 148 -14.88 -0.36 -9.14
C ALA A 148 -14.79 -0.90 -7.70
N HIS A 149 -15.67 -1.85 -7.37
CA HIS A 149 -15.75 -2.51 -6.07
C HIS A 149 -15.48 -4.01 -6.21
N VAL A 150 -14.42 -4.50 -5.56
CA VAL A 150 -14.06 -5.92 -5.52
C VAL A 150 -14.10 -6.40 -4.07
N TYR A 151 -15.04 -7.29 -3.74
CA TYR A 151 -15.33 -7.68 -2.36
C TYR A 151 -15.82 -9.13 -2.21
N GLY A 152 -16.22 -9.53 -1.00
CA GLY A 152 -16.48 -10.91 -0.65
C GLY A 152 -15.21 -11.77 -0.74
N HIS A 153 -15.27 -12.86 -1.50
CA HIS A 153 -14.16 -13.79 -1.78
C HIS A 153 -13.70 -13.72 -3.25
N ALA A 154 -13.99 -12.60 -3.93
CA ALA A 154 -13.71 -12.43 -5.35
C ALA A 154 -12.21 -12.52 -5.65
N LYS A 155 -11.89 -13.05 -6.83
CA LYS A 155 -10.51 -13.19 -7.31
C LYS A 155 -10.37 -12.58 -8.70
N ILE A 156 -9.56 -11.54 -8.84
CA ILE A 156 -9.21 -10.91 -10.12
C ILE A 156 -7.77 -11.27 -10.43
N TYR A 157 -7.52 -11.91 -11.58
CA TYR A 157 -6.18 -12.42 -11.89
C TYR A 157 -5.87 -12.55 -13.38
N GLY A 158 -4.64 -12.92 -13.71
CA GLY A 158 -4.19 -12.95 -15.10
C GLY A 158 -4.11 -11.53 -15.65
N ALA A 159 -4.51 -11.30 -16.91
CA ALA A 159 -4.61 -9.96 -17.49
C ALA A 159 -6.08 -9.49 -17.54
N ALA A 160 -6.81 -9.71 -16.45
CA ALA A 160 -8.17 -9.21 -16.27
C ALA A 160 -8.17 -7.70 -16.05
N CYS A 161 -9.23 -7.02 -16.51
CA CYS A 161 -9.44 -5.59 -16.30
C CYS A 161 -10.85 -5.38 -15.72
N VAL A 162 -10.90 -4.77 -14.54
CA VAL A 162 -12.13 -4.35 -13.86
C VAL A 162 -12.11 -2.83 -13.70
N CYS A 163 -13.06 -2.12 -14.30
CA CYS A 163 -12.98 -0.66 -14.36
C CYS A 163 -14.36 -0.02 -14.18
N TRP A 164 -14.41 1.31 -14.23
CA TRP A 164 -15.65 2.09 -14.10
C TRP A 164 -16.37 1.80 -12.78
N ASP A 165 -17.66 1.51 -12.83
CA ASP A 165 -18.54 1.27 -11.69
C ASP A 165 -18.88 -0.21 -11.51
N ASP A 166 -17.95 -1.12 -11.83
CA ASP A 166 -18.15 -2.57 -11.72
C ASP A 166 -18.21 -3.06 -10.25
N TRP A 167 -19.14 -3.98 -9.95
CA TRP A 167 -19.29 -4.61 -8.62
C TRP A 167 -19.04 -6.12 -8.72
N ILE A 168 -17.89 -6.56 -8.20
CA ILE A 168 -17.45 -7.95 -8.20
C ILE A 168 -17.45 -8.49 -6.78
N ASP A 169 -18.28 -9.50 -6.54
CA ASP A 169 -18.59 -10.01 -5.19
C ASP A 169 -18.67 -11.53 -5.12
N GLY A 170 -18.92 -12.04 -3.91
CA GLY A 170 -19.06 -13.47 -3.64
C GLY A 170 -17.80 -14.25 -3.99
N ASP A 171 -17.94 -15.42 -4.61
CA ASP A 171 -16.81 -16.26 -5.02
C ASP A 171 -16.39 -16.06 -6.50
N LYS A 172 -16.76 -14.92 -7.12
CA LYS A 172 -16.48 -14.64 -8.53
C LYS A 172 -14.99 -14.71 -8.84
N ARG A 173 -14.66 -15.18 -10.05
CA ARG A 173 -13.30 -15.30 -10.56
C ARG A 173 -13.25 -14.63 -11.92
N ILE A 174 -12.55 -13.50 -12.01
CA ILE A 174 -12.36 -12.77 -13.26
C ILE A 174 -10.91 -12.99 -13.71
N SER A 175 -10.71 -13.43 -14.95
CA SER A 175 -9.40 -13.80 -15.49
C SER A 175 -9.14 -13.27 -16.90
N THR A 176 -7.93 -13.51 -17.43
CA THR A 176 -7.49 -13.04 -18.76
C THR A 176 -8.56 -13.19 -19.84
N GLY A 177 -8.89 -12.09 -20.51
CA GLY A 177 -9.89 -12.05 -21.59
C GLY A 177 -11.30 -11.67 -21.14
N GLU A 178 -11.54 -11.59 -19.83
CA GLU A 178 -12.77 -11.05 -19.25
C GLU A 178 -12.54 -9.56 -18.96
N LYS A 179 -13.26 -8.70 -19.69
CA LYS A 179 -13.50 -7.31 -19.30
C LYS A 179 -14.87 -7.26 -18.65
N THR A 180 -14.94 -6.73 -17.45
CA THR A 180 -16.20 -6.27 -16.87
C THR A 180 -16.58 -4.95 -17.56
N ARG A 181 -17.87 -4.60 -17.51
CA ARG A 181 -18.59 -4.14 -18.72
C ARG A 181 -18.54 -2.64 -18.94
#